data_AF-A0A2N3FMU1-F1
#
_entry.id   AF-A0A2N3FMU1-F1
#
_cell.length_a   1.000
_cell.length_b   1.000
_cell.length_c   1.000
_cell.angle_alpha   90.00
_cell.angle_beta   90.00
_cell.angle_gamma   90.00
#
_symmetry.space_group_name_H-M   'P 1'
#
loop_
_entity.id
_entity.type
_entity.pdbx_description
1 polymer ?
#
loop_
_entity_poly.entity_id
_entity_poly.type
_entity_poly.pdbx_seq_one_letter_code
_entity_poly.pdbx_strand_id
1 'polypeptide(L)'
;LADELKAGRQPAVGLILEAAYPPDGADLSSAHLASLTLRAGNDGVADAAKVSGGLARLPAGAQEAVVPGAVHAFFGRYGPQSGDGVPGVDRAAAEAFILSAVTGFLAGLG
;
A
#
# COMPACT_ATOMS: atom_id res chain seq x y z
N LEU A 1 25.22 8.48 -9.11
CA LEU A 1 25.31 7.64 -7.89
C LEU A 1 26.06 8.33 -6.76
N ALA A 2 27.32 8.78 -6.94
CA ALA A 2 28.08 9.43 -5.87
C ALA A 2 27.43 10.72 -5.33
N ASP A 3 26.86 11.56 -6.20
CA ASP A 3 26.22 12.82 -5.76
C ASP A 3 24.84 12.59 -5.10
N GLU A 4 24.11 11.55 -5.54
CA GLU A 4 22.87 11.09 -4.89
C GLU A 4 23.16 10.59 -3.47
N LEU A 5 24.19 9.75 -3.31
CA LEU A 5 24.62 9.24 -2.01
C LEU A 5 25.16 10.36 -1.10
N LYS A 6 25.92 11.32 -1.64
CA LYS A 6 26.37 12.52 -0.91
C LYS A 6 25.20 13.41 -0.47
N ALA A 7 24.12 13.45 -1.26
CA ALA A 7 22.87 14.13 -0.91
C ALA A 7 21.97 13.31 0.03
N GLY A 8 22.41 12.12 0.48
CA GLY A 8 21.66 11.23 1.36
C GLY A 8 20.56 10.41 0.68
N ARG A 9 20.45 10.49 -0.66
CA ARG A 9 19.49 9.70 -1.43
C ARG A 9 20.09 8.32 -1.70
N GLN A 10 19.58 7.34 -0.97
CA GLN A 10 19.87 5.93 -1.21
C GLN A 10 18.73 5.31 -2.03
N PRO A 11 19.05 4.36 -2.94
CA PRO A 11 18.01 3.62 -3.64
C PRO A 11 17.15 2.87 -2.62
N ALA A 12 15.84 3.07 -2.68
CA ALA A 12 14.89 2.25 -1.92
C ALA A 12 14.95 0.80 -2.43
N VAL A 13 14.70 -0.16 -1.55
CA VAL A 13 14.62 -1.59 -1.90
C VAL A 13 13.18 -2.10 -1.95
N GLY A 14 12.23 -1.33 -1.41
CA GLY A 14 10.82 -1.68 -1.41
C GLY A 14 9.89 -0.47 -1.36
N LEU A 15 8.63 -0.69 -1.78
CA LEU A 15 7.54 0.28 -1.77
C LEU A 15 6.29 -0.36 -1.14
N ILE A 16 5.70 0.31 -0.14
CA ILE A 16 4.42 -0.09 0.46
C ILE A 16 3.40 1.00 0.12
N LEU A 17 2.25 0.59 -0.44
CA LEU A 17 1.14 1.47 -0.80
C LEU A 17 -0.07 1.12 0.07
N GLU A 18 -0.46 2.02 0.96
CA GLU A 18 -1.58 1.84 1.89
C GLU A 18 -2.82 2.58 1.40
N ALA A 19 -3.85 1.84 0.97
CA ALA A 19 -5.01 2.36 0.24
C ALA A 19 -4.65 3.32 -0.91
N ALA A 20 -3.54 3.03 -1.58
CA ALA A 20 -2.98 3.83 -2.65
C ALA A 20 -2.56 2.94 -3.82
N TYR A 21 -2.37 3.55 -4.99
CA TYR A 21 -1.93 2.86 -6.19
C TYR A 21 -1.19 3.83 -7.12
N PRO A 22 -0.33 3.33 -8.02
CA PRO A 22 0.33 4.20 -9.00
C PRO A 22 -0.70 4.79 -9.99
N PRO A 23 -0.80 6.13 -10.11
CA PRO A 23 -1.67 6.75 -11.10
C PRO A 23 -1.20 6.48 -12.53
N ASP A 24 -2.02 6.82 -13.53
CA ASP A 24 -1.77 6.49 -14.94
C ASP A 24 -0.42 6.96 -15.51
N GLY A 25 0.16 8.03 -14.95
CA GLY A 25 1.46 8.56 -15.36
C GLY A 25 2.65 8.05 -14.54
N ALA A 26 2.45 7.15 -13.59
CA ALA A 26 3.50 6.65 -12.69
C ALA A 26 3.73 5.16 -12.92
N ASP A 27 4.36 4.82 -14.04
CA ASP A 27 4.76 3.44 -14.33
C ASP A 27 6.09 3.09 -13.64
N LEU A 28 6.03 2.14 -12.72
CA LEU A 28 7.16 1.59 -11.97
C LEU A 28 7.43 0.13 -12.33
N SER A 29 6.80 -0.41 -13.38
CA SER A 29 6.92 -1.82 -13.78
C SER A 29 8.36 -2.28 -14.06
N SER A 30 9.23 -1.35 -14.45
CA SER A 30 10.66 -1.60 -14.69
C SER A 30 11.57 -1.31 -13.49
N ALA A 31 11.01 -0.86 -12.35
CA ALA A 31 11.78 -0.53 -11.17
C ALA A 31 12.29 -1.80 -10.47
N HIS A 32 13.51 -1.72 -9.91
CA HIS A 32 14.08 -2.77 -9.07
C HIS A 32 13.62 -2.60 -7.61
N LEU A 33 12.31 -2.77 -7.37
CA LEU A 33 11.68 -2.62 -6.05
C LEU A 33 10.78 -3.81 -5.77
N ALA A 34 10.87 -4.37 -4.57
CA ALA A 34 9.78 -5.18 -4.05
C ALA A 34 8.58 -4.25 -3.74
N SER A 35 7.34 -4.71 -3.95
CA SER A 35 6.18 -3.87 -3.65
C SER A 35 5.05 -4.62 -2.98
N LEU A 36 4.38 -3.94 -2.05
CA LEU A 36 3.18 -4.38 -1.36
C LEU A 36 2.11 -3.30 -1.49
N THR A 37 0.93 -3.66 -1.95
CA THR A 37 -0.28 -2.83 -1.92
C THR A 37 -1.24 -3.39 -0.88
N LEU A 38 -1.67 -2.54 0.05
CA LEU A 38 -2.69 -2.85 1.04
C LEU A 38 -3.99 -2.15 0.65
N ARG A 39 -5.07 -2.92 0.53
CA ARG A 39 -6.40 -2.41 0.18
C ARG A 39 -7.40 -2.70 1.28
N ALA A 40 -8.24 -1.72 1.64
CA ALA A 40 -9.36 -1.94 2.55
C ALA A 40 -10.49 -2.70 1.84
N GLY A 41 -11.13 -3.65 2.54
CA GLY A 41 -12.25 -4.43 2.00
C GLY A 41 -13.51 -3.59 1.74
N ASN A 42 -13.73 -2.56 2.56
CA ASN A 42 -14.85 -1.63 2.49
C ASN A 42 -14.36 -0.20 2.22
N ASP A 43 -13.30 -0.04 1.44
CA ASP A 43 -12.80 1.29 1.06
C ASP A 43 -13.82 2.00 0.16
N GLY A 44 -14.34 3.15 0.61
CA GLY A 44 -15.23 3.99 -0.20
C GLY A 44 -14.52 5.13 -0.93
N VAL A 45 -13.25 5.38 -0.61
CA VAL A 45 -12.48 6.54 -1.08
C VAL A 45 -11.56 6.14 -2.24
N ALA A 46 -10.80 5.06 -2.07
CA ALA A 46 -9.95 4.49 -3.10
C ALA A 46 -10.73 3.46 -3.91
N ASP A 47 -10.97 3.78 -5.18
CA ASP A 47 -11.63 2.89 -6.12
C ASP A 47 -10.85 1.56 -6.25
N ALA A 48 -11.48 0.47 -5.83
CA ALA A 48 -10.86 -0.85 -5.81
C ALA A 48 -10.40 -1.34 -7.20
N ALA A 49 -11.11 -0.96 -8.28
CA ALA A 49 -10.71 -1.30 -9.63
C ALA A 49 -9.48 -0.51 -10.07
N LYS A 50 -9.35 0.75 -9.65
CA LYS A 50 -8.14 1.54 -9.90
C LYS A 50 -6.96 1.04 -9.07
N VAL A 51 -7.19 0.65 -7.82
CA VAL A 51 -6.14 0.04 -6.98
C VAL A 51 -5.61 -1.23 -7.63
N SER A 52 -6.51 -2.15 -7.98
CA SER A 52 -6.14 -3.43 -8.61
C SER A 52 -5.50 -3.22 -9.99
N GLY A 53 -6.04 -2.31 -10.80
CA GLY A 53 -5.48 -1.97 -12.11
C GLY A 53 -4.10 -1.30 -12.02
N GLY A 54 -3.86 -0.52 -10.96
CA GLY A 54 -2.57 0.10 -10.68
C GLY A 54 -1.45 -0.89 -10.41
N LEU A 55 -1.77 -2.13 -10.00
CA LEU A 55 -0.76 -3.19 -9.82
C LEU A 55 -0.01 -3.52 -11.12
N ALA A 56 -0.64 -3.33 -12.28
CA ALA A 56 0.04 -3.52 -13.57
C ALA A 56 1.19 -2.53 -13.82
N ARG A 57 1.25 -1.44 -13.04
CA ARG A 57 2.32 -0.43 -13.07
C ARG A 57 3.37 -0.65 -11.99
N LEU A 58 3.28 -1.75 -11.23
CA LEU A 58 4.29 -2.14 -10.27
C LEU A 58 5.19 -3.23 -10.86
N PRO A 59 6.40 -3.43 -10.30
CA PRO A 59 7.27 -4.52 -10.69
C PRO A 59 6.57 -5.88 -10.62
N ALA A 60 6.99 -6.80 -11.49
CA ALA A 60 6.51 -8.18 -11.44
C ALA A 60 6.74 -8.78 -10.05
N GLY A 61 5.73 -9.46 -9.51
CA GLY A 61 5.76 -10.01 -8.15
C GLY A 61 5.27 -9.03 -7.07
N ALA A 62 4.73 -7.87 -7.44
CA ALA A 62 3.99 -6.99 -6.53
C ALA A 62 2.92 -7.79 -5.76
N GLN A 63 2.93 -7.65 -4.45
CA GLN A 63 1.99 -8.32 -3.55
C GLN A 63 0.78 -7.41 -3.32
N GLU A 64 -0.42 -8.00 -3.28
CA GLU A 64 -1.63 -7.33 -2.80
C GLU A 64 -2.13 -8.06 -1.55
N ALA A 65 -2.46 -7.30 -0.51
CA ALA A 65 -3.16 -7.81 0.66
C ALA A 65 -4.43 -6.98 0.92
N VAL A 66 -5.56 -7.67 1.02
CA VAL A 66 -6.85 -7.05 1.32
C VAL A 66 -7.11 -7.16 2.82
N VAL A 67 -7.32 -6.03 3.49
CA VAL A 67 -7.66 -5.96 4.91
C VAL A 67 -9.18 -6.13 5.06
N PRO A 68 -9.68 -7.31 5.50
CA PRO A 68 -11.11 -7.60 5.45
C PRO A 68 -11.91 -6.67 6.37
N GLY A 69 -13.01 -6.11 5.85
CA GLY A 69 -13.89 -5.22 6.62
C GLY A 69 -13.30 -3.86 7.00
N ALA A 70 -12.03 -3.59 6.73
CA ALA A 70 -11.43 -2.27 6.95
C ALA A 70 -11.94 -1.25 5.93
N VAL A 71 -11.78 0.03 6.27
CA VAL A 71 -12.14 1.20 5.45
C VAL A 71 -10.89 2.05 5.19
N HIS A 72 -10.96 3.04 4.29
CA HIS A 72 -9.82 3.90 3.95
C HIS A 72 -9.18 4.54 5.19
N ALA A 73 -10.05 5.03 6.08
CA ALA A 73 -9.69 5.69 7.33
C ALA A 73 -8.91 4.81 8.32
N PHE A 74 -8.75 3.51 8.05
CA PHE A 74 -8.00 2.61 8.93
C PHE A 74 -6.50 2.59 8.63
N PHE A 75 -6.06 3.11 7.49
CA PHE A 75 -4.63 3.31 7.16
C PHE A 75 -4.02 4.57 7.80
N GLY A 76 -4.83 5.35 8.52
CA GLY A 76 -4.35 6.47 9.32
C GLY A 76 -5.18 6.66 10.59
N ARG A 77 -4.79 7.63 11.42
CA ARG A 77 -5.52 8.01 12.64
C ARG A 77 -6.10 9.42 12.55
N TYR A 78 -6.78 9.71 11.43
CA TYR A 78 -7.47 10.98 11.19
C TYR A 78 -8.98 10.91 11.47
N GLY A 79 -9.52 9.74 11.85
CA GLY A 79 -10.94 9.54 12.12
C GLY A 79 -11.77 9.25 10.86
N PRO A 80 -13.11 9.15 10.97
CA PRO A 80 -13.98 8.88 9.83
C PRO A 80 -13.83 9.95 8.73
N GLN A 81 -13.82 9.51 7.47
CA GLN A 81 -13.71 10.37 6.30
C GLN A 81 -14.99 10.34 5.46
N SER A 82 -15.35 11.50 4.89
CA SER A 82 -16.49 11.58 3.96
C SER A 82 -16.24 10.73 2.71
N GLY A 83 -17.25 9.96 2.32
CA GLY A 83 -17.18 9.07 1.14
C GLY A 83 -16.54 7.72 1.41
N ASP A 84 -16.03 7.47 2.63
CA ASP A 84 -15.53 6.14 3.00
C ASP A 84 -16.67 5.15 3.28
N GLY A 85 -16.33 3.88 3.46
CA GLY A 85 -17.29 2.83 3.79
C GLY A 85 -17.62 2.71 5.27
N VAL A 86 -18.46 1.72 5.58
CA VAL A 86 -18.77 1.33 6.97
C VAL A 86 -17.81 0.20 7.38
N PRO A 87 -17.06 0.34 8.50
CA PRO A 87 -16.20 -0.73 8.98
C PRO A 87 -17.00 -2.00 9.31
N GLY A 88 -16.56 -3.13 8.77
CA GLY A 88 -17.03 -4.47 9.14
C GLY A 88 -16.13 -5.16 10.17
N VAL A 89 -15.08 -4.48 10.63
CA VAL A 89 -14.10 -4.97 11.60
C VAL A 89 -13.72 -3.87 12.57
N ASP A 90 -13.29 -4.24 13.77
CA ASP A 90 -12.70 -3.29 14.72
C ASP A 90 -11.38 -2.75 14.21
N ARG A 91 -11.11 -1.47 14.49
CA ARG A 91 -9.86 -0.80 14.10
C ARG A 91 -8.62 -1.55 14.58
N ALA A 92 -8.62 -2.03 15.82
CA ALA A 92 -7.47 -2.73 16.38
C ALA A 92 -7.16 -4.03 15.61
N ALA A 93 -8.18 -4.75 15.14
CA ALA A 93 -8.00 -5.96 14.33
C ALA A 93 -7.51 -5.63 12.91
N ALA A 94 -8.00 -4.55 12.30
CA ALA A 94 -7.47 -4.07 11.03
C ALA A 94 -6.00 -3.63 11.15
N GLU A 95 -5.65 -2.86 12.19
CA GLU A 95 -4.27 -2.45 12.47
C GLU A 95 -3.35 -3.65 12.72
N ALA A 96 -3.82 -4.68 13.43
CA ALA A 96 -3.07 -5.92 13.62
C ALA A 96 -2.82 -6.67 12.30
N PHE A 97 -3.81 -6.72 11.41
CA PHE A 97 -3.65 -7.31 10.08
C PHE A 97 -2.65 -6.51 9.23
N ILE A 98 -2.79 -5.18 9.18
CA ILE A 98 -1.88 -4.28 8.46
C ILE A 98 -0.45 -4.48 8.97
N LEU A 99 -0.25 -4.49 10.29
CA LEU A 99 1.05 -4.72 10.90
C LEU A 99 1.64 -6.07 10.50
N SER A 100 0.84 -7.15 10.50
CA SER A 100 1.28 -8.47 10.07
C SER A 100 1.70 -8.49 8.60
N ALA A 101 0.96 -7.82 7.72
CA ALA A 101 1.29 -7.77 6.30
C ALA A 101 2.57 -6.95 6.04
N VAL A 102 2.69 -5.78 6.67
CA VAL A 102 3.88 -4.92 6.57
C VAL A 102 5.12 -5.62 7.11
N THR A 103 5.05 -6.17 8.32
CA THR A 103 6.21 -6.86 8.92
C THR A 103 6.60 -8.13 8.17
N GLY A 104 5.62 -8.89 7.65
CA GLY A 104 5.88 -10.03 6.78
C GLY A 104 6.59 -9.63 5.48
N PHE A 105 6.13 -8.56 4.83
CA PHE A 105 6.80 -8.02 3.64
C PHE A 105 8.23 -7.57 3.94
N LEU A 106 8.42 -6.79 5.01
CA LEU A 106 9.74 -6.29 5.41
C LEU A 106 10.70 -7.44 5.75
N ALA A 107 10.22 -8.51 6.39
CA ALA A 107 11.04 -9.69 6.70
C ALA A 107 11.51 -10.44 5.43
N GLY A 108 10.79 -10.31 4.32
CA GLY A 108 11.14 -10.89 3.02
C GLY A 108 12.07 -10.03 2.15
N LEU A 109 12.45 -8.83 2.60
CA LEU A 109 13.37 -7.94 1.85
C LEU A 109 14.86 -8.27 2.07
N GLY A 110 15.16 -9.37 2.77
CA GLY A 110 16.53 -9.83 3.09
C GLY A 110 16.88 -11.15 2.41
#